data_AF-A0A259KLQ0-F1
#
_entry.id   AF-A0A259KLQ0-F1
#
_cell.length_a   1.000
_cell.length_b   1.000
_cell.length_c   1.000
_cell.angle_alpha   90.00
_cell.angle_beta   90.00
_cell.angle_gamma   90.00
#
_symmetry.space_group_name_H-M   'P 1'
#
loop_
_entity.id
_entity.type
_entity.pdbx_description
1 polymer ?
#
loop_
_entity_poly.entity_id
_entity_poly.type
_entity_poly.pdbx_seq_one_letter_code
_entity_poly.pdbx_strand_id
1 'polypeptide(L)'
;MSLEIQINNSTYVNTNIRRRISLHGIEFDEEFLTNLVVKHLKEQSQVARPTMQTAYEIYMAENHSSHRRKFQSNANLYFNYFVQLFDDLPLDELRHHHITKYRDHQLARGLSPVSVRKHNNVLNAMINMAFKHLDLR
;
A
#
# COMPACT_ATOMS: atom_id res chain seq x y z
N MET A 1 37.78 -21.63 1.06
CA MET A 1 39.06 -21.42 1.76
C MET A 1 39.33 -19.93 1.73
N SER A 2 39.14 -19.24 2.86
CA SER A 2 39.51 -17.84 3.02
C SER A 2 41.02 -17.76 3.24
N LEU A 3 41.76 -17.22 2.27
CA LEU A 3 43.19 -16.97 2.41
C LEU A 3 43.36 -15.52 2.85
N GLU A 4 43.60 -15.29 4.13
CA GLU A 4 44.01 -13.98 4.63
C GLU A 4 45.54 -13.89 4.56
N ILE A 5 46.04 -13.00 3.72
CA ILE A 5 47.48 -12.78 3.57
C ILE A 5 47.88 -11.65 4.52
N GLN A 6 48.63 -11.95 5.57
CA GLN A 6 49.14 -10.95 6.49
C GLN A 6 50.25 -10.11 5.83
N ILE A 7 50.10 -8.78 5.80
CA ILE A 7 51.06 -7.85 5.18
C ILE A 7 52.02 -7.25 6.23
N ASN A 8 51.54 -7.05 7.46
CA ASN A 8 52.30 -6.56 8.59
C ASN A 8 51.64 -7.01 9.91
N ASN A 9 52.22 -6.66 11.07
CA ASN A 9 51.52 -6.88 12.34
C ASN A 9 50.21 -6.10 12.33
N SER A 10 49.08 -6.83 12.33
CA SER A 10 47.69 -6.37 12.34
C SER A 10 47.03 -5.91 11.01
N THR A 11 47.71 -6.01 9.86
CA THR A 11 47.06 -5.80 8.54
C THR A 11 47.00 -7.10 7.76
N TYR A 12 45.80 -7.47 7.32
CA TYR A 12 45.53 -8.68 6.55
C TYR A 12 44.83 -8.30 5.23
N VAL A 13 45.26 -8.87 4.10
CA VAL A 13 44.55 -8.81 2.82
C VAL A 13 43.57 -9.96 2.77
N ASN A 14 42.30 -9.62 2.62
CA ASN A 14 41.27 -10.59 2.30
C ASN A 14 41.35 -10.89 0.79
N THR A 15 41.69 -12.13 0.42
CA THR A 15 41.81 -12.55 -0.99
C THR A 15 40.51 -13.07 -1.60
N ASN A 16 39.36 -12.88 -0.92
CA ASN A 16 38.09 -13.35 -1.45
C ASN A 16 37.76 -12.59 -2.73
N ILE A 17 37.55 -13.35 -3.81
CA ILE A 17 37.08 -12.82 -5.08
C ILE A 17 35.63 -12.40 -4.88
N ARG A 18 35.38 -11.09 -4.87
CA ARG A 18 34.03 -10.52 -4.81
C ARG A 18 33.59 -10.11 -6.20
N ARG A 19 32.42 -10.57 -6.61
CA ARG A 19 31.81 -10.09 -7.85
C ARG A 19 31.30 -8.67 -7.65
N ARG A 20 31.57 -7.81 -8.63
CA ARG A 20 31.16 -6.41 -8.63
C ARG A 20 30.15 -6.17 -9.75
N ILE A 21 29.14 -5.36 -9.44
CA ILE A 21 28.10 -4.95 -10.39
C ILE A 21 28.19 -3.43 -10.53
N SER A 22 28.29 -2.96 -11.78
CA SER A 22 28.26 -1.53 -12.08
C SER A 22 26.82 -1.07 -12.33
N LEU A 23 26.35 -0.12 -11.53
CA LEU A 23 25.04 0.51 -11.68
C LEU A 23 25.24 2.02 -11.81
N HIS A 24 24.86 2.59 -12.96
CA HIS A 24 25.01 4.03 -13.25
C HIS A 24 26.43 4.58 -13.02
N GLY A 25 27.47 3.77 -13.26
CA GLY A 25 28.87 4.16 -13.07
C GLY A 25 29.40 4.03 -11.65
N ILE A 26 28.61 3.48 -10.73
CA ILE A 26 29.04 3.16 -9.36
C ILE A 26 29.19 1.64 -9.24
N GLU A 27 30.35 1.18 -8.76
CA GLU A 27 30.60 -0.24 -8.51
C GLU A 27 30.17 -0.67 -7.12
N PHE A 28 29.32 -1.69 -7.07
CA PHE A 28 28.86 -2.30 -5.83
C PHE A 28 29.32 -3.75 -5.72
N ASP A 29 29.52 -4.20 -4.49
CA ASP A 29 29.71 -5.61 -4.16
C ASP A 29 28.38 -6.36 -4.35
N GLU A 30 28.39 -7.50 -5.04
CA GLU A 30 27.20 -8.31 -5.34
C GLU A 30 26.52 -8.79 -4.05
N GLU A 31 27.31 -9.17 -3.05
CA GLU A 31 26.80 -9.62 -1.75
C GLU A 31 26.09 -8.48 -1.01
N PHE A 32 26.65 -7.27 -1.09
CA PHE A 32 26.02 -6.07 -0.53
C PHE A 32 24.68 -5.76 -1.21
N LEU A 33 24.65 -5.74 -2.55
CA LEU A 33 23.41 -5.48 -3.30
C LEU A 33 22.36 -6.54 -3.01
N THR A 34 22.75 -7.81 -2.97
CA THR A 34 21.83 -8.91 -2.66
C THR A 34 21.22 -8.74 -1.28
N ASN A 35 22.04 -8.46 -0.26
CA ASN A 35 21.55 -8.23 1.09
C ASN A 35 20.64 -7.00 1.19
N LEU A 36 20.97 -5.92 0.47
CA LEU A 36 20.14 -4.71 0.39
C LEU A 36 18.77 -5.00 -0.24
N VAL A 37 18.75 -5.70 -1.37
CA VAL A 37 17.52 -6.07 -2.08
C VAL A 37 16.68 -7.03 -1.26
N VAL A 38 17.29 -8.07 -0.67
CA VAL A 38 16.59 -9.04 0.19
C VAL A 38 16.01 -8.35 1.41
N LYS A 39 16.76 -7.45 2.06
CA LYS A 39 16.26 -6.66 3.19
C LYS A 39 15.07 -5.80 2.78
N HIS A 40 15.20 -5.05 1.68
CA HIS A 40 14.15 -4.17 1.18
C HIS A 40 12.87 -4.94 0.80
N LEU A 41 13.01 -6.07 0.10
CA LEU A 41 11.87 -6.93 -0.27
C LEU A 41 11.23 -7.57 0.96
N LYS A 42 12.02 -7.98 1.96
CA LYS A 42 11.48 -8.50 3.23
C LYS A 42 10.71 -7.42 3.99
N GLU A 43 11.26 -6.22 4.11
CA GLU A 43 10.60 -5.07 4.74
C GLU A 43 9.31 -4.70 4.00
N GLN A 44 9.31 -4.68 2.66
CA GLN A 44 8.11 -4.45 1.86
C GLN A 44 7.07 -5.57 2.00
N SER A 45 7.49 -6.83 2.10
CA SER A 45 6.57 -7.97 2.28
C SER A 45 5.92 -8.02 3.67
N GLN A 46 6.51 -7.35 4.66
CA GLN A 46 6.00 -7.32 6.04
C GLN A 46 4.99 -6.20 6.28
N VAL A 47 4.95 -5.16 5.45
CA VAL A 47 3.91 -4.13 5.54
C VAL A 47 2.69 -4.63 4.79
N ALA A 48 1.70 -5.14 5.53
CA ALA A 48 0.41 -5.53 4.97
C ALA A 48 -0.12 -4.38 4.11
N ARG A 49 -0.26 -4.62 2.82
CA ARG A 49 -0.69 -3.63 1.83
C ARG A 49 -2.11 -3.19 2.18
N PRO A 50 -2.35 -1.95 2.61
CA PRO A 50 -3.67 -1.54 3.07
C PRO A 50 -4.68 -1.61 1.92
N THR A 51 -5.86 -2.14 2.18
CA THR A 51 -6.93 -2.29 1.19
C THR A 51 -8.13 -1.40 1.52
N MET A 52 -9.15 -1.44 0.66
CA MET A 52 -10.44 -0.81 0.94
C MET A 52 -11.07 -1.32 2.23
N GLN A 53 -10.93 -2.60 2.56
CA GLN A 53 -11.35 -3.18 3.84
C GLN A 53 -10.60 -2.54 5.01
N THR A 54 -9.28 -2.39 4.90
CA THR A 54 -8.48 -1.67 5.92
C THR A 54 -8.99 -0.23 6.11
N ALA A 55 -9.29 0.46 5.01
CA ALA A 55 -9.83 1.82 5.08
C ALA A 55 -11.22 1.87 5.72
N TYR A 56 -12.08 0.88 5.44
CA TYR A 56 -13.39 0.76 6.06
C TYR A 56 -13.29 0.54 7.58
N GLU A 57 -12.41 -0.35 8.02
CA GLU A 57 -12.18 -0.64 9.44
C GLU A 57 -11.69 0.59 10.19
N ILE A 58 -10.69 1.30 9.66
CA ILE A 58 -10.21 2.56 10.22
C ILE A 58 -11.35 3.57 10.28
N TYR A 59 -12.13 3.71 9.21
CA TYR A 59 -13.24 4.66 9.18
C TYR A 59 -14.32 4.33 10.21
N MET A 60 -14.59 3.06 10.47
CA MET A 60 -15.55 2.64 11.48
C MET A 60 -15.01 2.75 12.91
N ALA A 61 -13.71 2.58 13.11
CA ALA A 61 -13.07 2.75 14.41
C ALA A 61 -12.97 4.24 14.81
N GLU A 62 -12.58 5.09 13.88
CA GLU A 62 -12.12 6.46 14.17
C GLU A 62 -13.19 7.53 13.93
N ASN A 63 -14.21 7.26 13.09
CA ASN A 63 -15.23 8.26 12.82
C ASN A 63 -16.14 8.49 14.03
N HIS A 64 -16.26 9.75 14.48
CA HIS A 64 -17.10 10.13 15.61
C HIS A 64 -18.58 9.68 15.49
N SER A 65 -19.10 9.47 14.27
CA SER A 65 -20.48 9.04 14.03
C SER A 65 -20.64 7.51 13.93
N SER A 66 -19.57 6.73 14.09
CA SER A 66 -19.57 5.27 13.92
C SER A 66 -20.55 4.55 14.83
N HIS A 67 -20.84 5.08 16.01
CA HIS A 67 -21.83 4.53 16.94
C HIS A 67 -23.28 4.61 16.42
N ARG A 68 -23.58 5.41 15.40
CA ARG A 68 -24.95 5.63 14.92
C ARG A 68 -25.36 4.56 13.91
N ARG A 69 -26.41 3.81 14.20
CA ARG A 69 -26.91 2.72 13.33
C ARG A 69 -27.10 3.13 11.87
N LYS A 70 -27.74 4.27 11.60
CA LYS A 70 -27.95 4.78 10.23
C LYS A 70 -26.63 5.09 9.50
N PHE A 71 -25.64 5.58 10.24
CA PHE A 71 -24.30 5.82 9.69
C PHE A 71 -23.65 4.50 9.30
N GLN A 72 -23.63 3.52 10.22
CA GLN A 72 -23.08 2.19 9.97
C GLN A 72 -23.73 1.52 8.75
N SER A 73 -25.07 1.55 8.67
CA SER A 73 -25.82 0.97 7.55
C SER A 73 -25.44 1.62 6.22
N ASN A 74 -25.32 2.95 6.17
CA ASN A 74 -24.93 3.65 4.95
C ASN A 74 -23.46 3.36 4.57
N ALA A 75 -22.54 3.44 5.53
CA ALA A 75 -21.13 3.17 5.30
C ALA A 75 -20.92 1.74 4.78
N ASN A 76 -21.53 0.75 5.43
CA ASN A 76 -21.49 -0.65 5.01
C ASN A 76 -22.10 -0.84 3.61
N LEU A 77 -23.26 -0.24 3.33
CA LEU A 77 -23.89 -0.35 2.01
C LEU A 77 -22.99 0.18 0.89
N TYR A 78 -22.42 1.37 1.07
CA TYR A 78 -21.61 2.01 0.04
C TYR A 78 -20.26 1.29 -0.16
N PHE A 79 -19.65 0.86 0.94
CA PHE A 79 -18.47 0.01 0.94
C PHE A 79 -18.71 -1.29 0.17
N ASN A 80 -19.75 -2.05 0.52
CA ASN A 80 -20.06 -3.32 -0.13
C ASN A 80 -20.34 -3.16 -1.62
N TYR A 81 -21.02 -2.09 -2.03
CA TYR A 81 -21.22 -1.82 -3.46
C TYR A 81 -19.93 -1.51 -4.20
N PHE A 82 -18.96 -0.87 -3.55
CA PHE A 82 -17.66 -0.61 -4.16
C PHE A 82 -16.86 -1.90 -4.30
N VAL A 83 -16.74 -2.67 -3.20
CA VAL A 83 -16.03 -3.95 -3.18
C VAL A 83 -16.67 -4.98 -4.12
N GLN A 84 -17.99 -4.99 -4.25
CA GLN A 84 -18.66 -5.86 -5.22
C GLN A 84 -18.24 -5.58 -6.69
N LEU A 85 -17.80 -4.36 -7.00
CA LEU A 85 -17.41 -3.96 -8.35
C LEU A 85 -15.90 -4.07 -8.62
N PHE A 86 -15.07 -3.90 -7.58
CA PHE A 86 -13.60 -3.81 -7.71
C PHE A 86 -12.83 -4.78 -6.82
N ASP A 87 -13.53 -5.68 -6.14
CA ASP A 87 -13.01 -6.50 -5.04
C ASP A 87 -12.39 -5.63 -3.93
N ASP A 88 -11.65 -6.25 -3.01
CA ASP A 88 -10.96 -5.54 -1.95
C ASP A 88 -9.66 -4.90 -2.47
N LEU A 89 -9.83 -3.79 -3.21
CA LEU A 89 -8.73 -3.13 -3.92
C LEU A 89 -7.70 -2.54 -2.95
N PRO A 90 -6.39 -2.75 -3.18
CA PRO A 90 -5.32 -2.05 -2.47
C PRO A 90 -5.40 -0.52 -2.63
N LEU A 91 -5.15 0.22 -1.56
CA LEU A 91 -5.31 1.68 -1.55
C LEU A 91 -4.33 2.39 -2.50
N ASP A 92 -3.15 1.84 -2.71
CA ASP A 92 -2.14 2.33 -3.64
C ASP A 92 -2.44 1.99 -5.12
N GLU A 93 -3.42 1.13 -5.37
CA GLU A 93 -4.01 0.87 -6.69
C GLU A 93 -5.23 1.75 -6.98
N LEU A 94 -5.78 2.46 -5.99
CA LEU A 94 -6.87 3.41 -6.23
C LEU A 94 -6.42 4.52 -7.19
N ARG A 95 -7.30 4.83 -8.13
CA ARG A 95 -7.08 5.78 -9.23
C ARG A 95 -8.40 6.47 -9.52
N HIS A 96 -8.32 7.67 -10.09
CA HIS A 96 -9.51 8.44 -10.47
C HIS A 96 -10.47 7.66 -11.38
N HIS A 97 -9.97 6.79 -12.27
CA HIS A 97 -10.85 6.02 -13.16
C HIS A 97 -11.83 5.10 -12.40
N HIS A 98 -11.47 4.62 -11.20
CA HIS A 98 -12.34 3.77 -10.37
C HIS A 98 -13.60 4.51 -9.93
N ILE A 99 -13.50 5.79 -9.54
CA ILE A 99 -14.67 6.56 -9.09
C ILE A 99 -15.60 6.91 -10.26
N THR A 100 -15.04 7.14 -11.46
CA THR A 100 -15.82 7.37 -12.67
C THR A 100 -16.57 6.11 -13.09
N LYS A 101 -15.89 4.96 -13.12
CA LYS A 101 -16.50 3.66 -13.43
C LYS A 101 -17.55 3.26 -12.39
N TYR A 102 -17.29 3.50 -11.10
CA TYR A 102 -18.26 3.30 -10.03
C TYR A 102 -19.51 4.17 -10.24
N ARG A 103 -19.33 5.47 -10.49
CA ARG A 103 -20.43 6.40 -10.75
C ARG A 103 -21.30 5.91 -11.90
N ASP A 104 -20.69 5.58 -13.03
CA ASP A 104 -21.40 5.18 -14.24
C ASP A 104 -22.14 3.85 -14.04
N HIS A 105 -21.51 2.90 -13.34
CA HIS A 105 -22.15 1.64 -12.97
C HIS A 105 -23.38 1.85 -12.06
N GLN A 106 -23.27 2.71 -11.05
CA GLN A 106 -24.38 2.99 -10.13
C GLN A 106 -25.52 3.77 -10.82
N LEU A 107 -25.21 4.69 -11.73
CA LEU A 107 -26.21 5.37 -12.56
C LEU A 107 -26.93 4.39 -13.49
N ALA A 108 -26.19 3.47 -14.13
CA ALA A 108 -26.77 2.43 -14.98
C ALA A 108 -27.69 1.47 -14.21
N ARG A 109 -27.43 1.25 -12.91
CA ARG A 109 -28.32 0.52 -11.98
C ARG A 109 -29.59 1.29 -11.59
N GLY A 110 -29.76 2.53 -12.06
CA GLY A 110 -30.94 3.36 -11.80
C GLY A 110 -30.85 4.23 -10.54
N LEU A 111 -29.68 4.35 -9.91
CA LEU A 111 -29.53 5.29 -8.79
C LEU A 111 -29.58 6.73 -9.29
N SER A 112 -30.21 7.60 -8.52
CA SER A 112 -30.21 9.04 -8.82
C SER A 112 -28.81 9.64 -8.66
N PRO A 113 -28.45 10.69 -9.43
CA PRO A 113 -27.16 11.37 -9.30
C PRO A 113 -26.87 11.89 -7.89
N VAL A 114 -27.92 12.29 -7.16
CA VAL A 114 -27.83 12.71 -5.75
C VAL A 114 -27.36 11.57 -4.85
N SER A 115 -27.88 10.36 -5.07
CA SER A 115 -27.50 9.18 -4.28
C SER A 115 -26.07 8.77 -4.58
N VAL A 116 -25.67 8.75 -5.85
CA VAL A 116 -24.29 8.44 -6.26
C VAL A 116 -23.29 9.43 -5.65
N ARG A 117 -23.62 10.73 -5.60
CA ARG A 117 -22.80 11.72 -4.89
C ARG A 117 -22.63 11.39 -3.40
N LYS A 118 -23.67 10.90 -2.72
CA LYS A 118 -23.57 10.48 -1.31
C LYS A 118 -22.63 9.29 -1.14
N HIS A 119 -22.67 8.32 -2.05
CA HIS A 119 -21.73 7.19 -2.02
C HIS A 119 -20.29 7.69 -2.15
N ASN A 120 -20.02 8.50 -3.17
CA ASN A 120 -18.68 9.03 -3.44
C ASN A 120 -18.14 9.86 -2.27
N ASN A 121 -18.97 10.66 -1.62
CA ASN A 121 -18.56 11.45 -0.46
C ASN A 121 -18.15 10.57 0.72
N VAL A 122 -18.88 9.49 0.99
CA VAL A 122 -18.54 8.56 2.08
C VAL A 122 -17.28 7.76 1.76
N LEU A 123 -17.15 7.25 0.53
CA LEU A 123 -15.93 6.56 0.08
C LEU A 123 -14.71 7.48 0.16
N ASN A 124 -14.84 8.74 -0.26
CA ASN A 124 -13.76 9.72 -0.15
C ASN A 124 -13.40 10.02 1.32
N ALA A 125 -14.39 10.13 2.21
CA ALA A 125 -14.14 10.33 3.64
C ALA A 125 -13.42 9.13 4.28
N MET A 126 -13.79 7.91 3.89
CA MET A 126 -13.13 6.67 4.31
C MET A 126 -11.67 6.61 3.89
N ILE A 127 -11.39 6.87 2.60
CA ILE A 127 -10.04 6.87 2.05
C ILE A 127 -9.17 7.95 2.70
N ASN A 128 -9.69 9.18 2.84
CA ASN A 128 -8.95 10.27 3.48
C ASN A 128 -8.59 9.98 4.94
N MET A 129 -9.48 9.30 5.67
CA MET A 129 -9.21 8.88 7.03
C MET A 129 -8.14 7.78 7.07
N ALA A 130 -8.25 6.78 6.19
CA ALA A 130 -7.23 5.74 6.08
C ALA A 130 -5.84 6.31 5.78
N PHE A 131 -5.72 7.21 4.80
CA PHE A 131 -4.45 7.87 4.47
C PHE A 131 -3.87 8.69 5.61
N LYS A 132 -4.73 9.34 6.42
CA LYS A 132 -4.28 10.05 7.61
C LYS A 132 -3.70 9.13 8.69
N HIS A 133 -4.26 7.93 8.86
CA HIS A 133 -3.86 6.99 9.92
C HIS A 133 -2.73 6.03 9.50
N LEU A 134 -2.58 5.80 8.21
CA LEU A 134 -1.56 4.91 7.65
C LEU A 134 -0.26 5.65 7.25
N ASP A 135 -0.18 6.96 7.52
CA ASP A 135 0.91 7.84 7.08
C ASP A 135 1.21 7.75 5.57
N LEU A 136 0.19 7.40 4.78
CA LEU A 136 0.26 7.39 3.31
C LEU A 136 0.00 8.82 2.81
N ARG A 137 1.06 9.61 2.66
CA ARG A 137 1.03 10.96 2.05
C ARG A 137 2.03 11.10 0.92
#